data_AF-A0A8S1IMT8-F1
#
_entry.id   AF-A0A8S1IMT8-F1
#
_cell.length_a   1.000
_cell.length_b   1.000
_cell.length_c   1.000
_cell.angle_alpha   90.00
_cell.angle_beta   90.00
_cell.angle_gamma   90.00
#
_symmetry.space_group_name_H-M   'P 1'
#
loop_
_entity.id
_entity.type
_entity.pdbx_description
1 polymer ?
#
loop_
_entity_poly.entity_id
_entity_poly.type
_entity_poly.pdbx_seq_one_letter_code
_entity_poly.pdbx_strand_id
1 'polypeptide(L)'
;MSTTSAARVLEKLGEAALKRFRVDGKWKKAPLSARQIAKLRKECLLLGGEWPYEHVWPGTKKPVSQKKPKGHKWEAEKVERQKKIEENMKQMPKRIAEYKESLKLKNVSLLDQLTLMPKQIRQKYRGK
;
A
#
# COMPACT_ATOMS: atom_id res chain seq x y z
N MET A 1 -3.46 -46.48 -27.75
CA MET A 1 -3.53 -45.32 -26.83
C MET A 1 -4.83 -44.59 -27.08
N SER A 2 -5.80 -44.62 -26.16
CA SER A 2 -7.06 -43.88 -26.30
C SER A 2 -6.76 -42.37 -26.32
N THR A 3 -6.93 -41.72 -27.46
CA THR A 3 -6.76 -40.27 -27.56
C THR A 3 -7.88 -39.60 -26.75
N THR A 4 -7.52 -39.04 -25.60
CA THR A 4 -8.43 -38.24 -24.75
C THR A 4 -9.11 -37.18 -25.63
N SER A 5 -10.40 -36.92 -25.41
CA SER A 5 -11.18 -35.95 -26.21
C SER A 5 -10.47 -34.58 -26.35
N ALA A 6 -9.76 -34.15 -25.31
CA ALA A 6 -8.96 -32.93 -25.32
C ALA A 6 -7.77 -32.96 -26.30
N ALA A 7 -7.10 -34.11 -26.45
CA ALA A 7 -6.00 -34.27 -27.40
C ALA A 7 -6.52 -34.16 -28.85
N ARG A 8 -7.67 -34.79 -29.14
CA ARG A 8 -8.32 -34.69 -30.45
C ARG A 8 -8.74 -33.26 -30.80
N VAL A 9 -9.25 -32.53 -29.81
CA VAL A 9 -9.62 -31.11 -29.97
C VAL A 9 -8.37 -30.26 -30.27
N LEU A 10 -7.26 -30.54 -29.60
CA LEU A 10 -5.98 -29.86 -29.85
C LEU A 10 -5.42 -30.19 -31.24
N GLU A 11 -5.49 -31.44 -31.69
CA GLU A 11 -5.06 -31.85 -33.04
C GLU A 11 -5.88 -31.14 -34.13
N LYS A 12 -7.20 -31.01 -33.94
CA LYS A 12 -8.10 -30.39 -34.93
C LYS A 12 -8.01 -28.88 -35.00
N LEU A 13 -7.94 -28.21 -33.84
CA LEU A 13 -8.04 -26.75 -33.74
C LEU A 13 -6.68 -26.08 -33.51
N GLY A 14 -5.63 -26.84 -33.20
CA GLY A 14 -4.29 -26.34 -32.94
C GLY A 14 -4.30 -25.22 -31.89
N GLU A 15 -3.69 -24.09 -32.25
CA GLU A 15 -3.62 -22.90 -31.38
C GLU A 15 -4.98 -22.30 -31.02
N ALA A 16 -5.99 -22.42 -31.88
CA ALA A 16 -7.31 -21.86 -31.64
C ALA A 16 -8.01 -22.54 -30.44
N ALA A 17 -7.62 -23.77 -30.11
CA ALA A 17 -8.12 -24.48 -28.93
C ALA A 17 -7.69 -23.82 -27.61
N LEU A 18 -6.60 -23.04 -27.63
CA LEU A 18 -5.93 -22.49 -26.45
C LEU A 18 -6.34 -21.03 -26.18
N LYS A 19 -6.67 -20.27 -27.23
CA LYS A 19 -6.97 -18.84 -27.16
C LYS A 19 -8.47 -18.60 -26.99
N ARG A 20 -8.81 -17.54 -26.24
CA ARG A 20 -10.18 -16.99 -26.25
C ARG A 20 -10.42 -16.30 -27.58
N PHE A 21 -11.63 -16.42 -28.10
CA PHE A 21 -12.03 -15.78 -29.36
C PHE A 21 -13.27 -14.90 -29.15
N ARG A 22 -13.46 -13.93 -30.04
CA ARG A 22 -14.55 -12.95 -29.97
C ARG A 22 -15.63 -13.29 -30.99
N VAL A 23 -16.88 -13.36 -30.55
CA VAL A 23 -18.06 -13.60 -31.39
C VAL A 23 -19.16 -12.63 -30.97
N ASP A 24 -19.73 -11.89 -31.92
CA ASP A 24 -20.81 -10.92 -31.70
C ASP A 24 -20.50 -9.92 -30.57
N GLY A 25 -19.30 -9.37 -30.60
CA GLY A 25 -18.82 -8.40 -29.62
C GLY A 25 -18.47 -9.01 -28.25
N LYS A 26 -18.79 -10.27 -27.98
CA LYS A 26 -18.56 -10.95 -26.70
C LYS A 26 -17.36 -11.90 -26.75
N TRP A 27 -16.59 -11.96 -25.66
CA TRP A 27 -15.51 -12.93 -25.51
C TRP A 27 -16.06 -14.31 -25.13
N LYS A 28 -15.75 -15.31 -25.95
CA LYS A 28 -16.03 -16.72 -25.64
C LYS A 28 -14.83 -17.37 -24.97
N LYS A 29 -15.09 -18.43 -24.20
CA LYS A 29 -14.03 -19.23 -23.54
C LYS A 29 -13.30 -20.04 -24.61
N ALA A 30 -12.03 -20.35 -24.35
CA ALA A 30 -11.27 -21.27 -25.19
C ALA A 30 -11.93 -22.67 -25.18
N PRO A 31 -11.86 -23.42 -26.30
CA PRO A 31 -12.39 -24.78 -26.37
C PRO A 31 -11.81 -25.73 -25.32
N LEU A 32 -10.53 -25.56 -24.96
CA LEU A 32 -9.88 -26.32 -23.90
C LEU A 32 -9.76 -25.50 -22.61
N SER A 33 -10.06 -26.16 -21.49
CA SER A 33 -9.80 -25.58 -20.17
C SER A 33 -8.31 -25.56 -19.84
N ALA A 34 -7.89 -24.62 -19.00
CA ALA A 34 -6.50 -24.56 -18.51
C ALA A 34 -6.04 -25.89 -17.89
N ARG A 35 -6.90 -26.59 -17.16
CA ARG A 35 -6.55 -27.89 -16.56
C ARG A 35 -6.26 -28.96 -17.62
N GLN A 36 -7.07 -29.04 -18.67
CA GLN A 36 -6.86 -30.00 -19.76
C GLN A 36 -5.55 -29.73 -20.49
N ILE A 37 -5.28 -28.46 -20.78
CA ILE A 37 -4.03 -28.06 -21.45
C ILE A 37 -2.81 -28.39 -20.58
N ALA A 38 -2.87 -28.10 -19.27
CA ALA A 38 -1.78 -28.42 -18.34
C ALA A 38 -1.52 -29.92 -18.25
N LYS A 39 -2.59 -30.76 -18.32
CA LYS A 39 -2.46 -32.21 -18.35
C LYS A 39 -1.77 -32.68 -19.64
N LEU A 40 -2.22 -32.20 -20.80
CA LEU A 40 -1.61 -32.52 -22.11
C LEU A 40 -0.15 -32.06 -22.20
N ARG A 41 0.15 -30.86 -21.71
CA ARG A 41 1.52 -30.35 -21.61
C ARG A 41 2.39 -31.24 -20.72
N LYS A 42 1.89 -31.62 -19.55
CA LYS A 42 2.61 -32.52 -18.63
C LYS A 42 2.87 -33.87 -19.28
N GLU A 43 1.88 -34.46 -19.96
CA GLU A 43 2.03 -35.73 -20.67
C GLU A 43 3.07 -35.62 -21.80
N CYS A 44 3.02 -34.56 -22.61
CA CYS A 44 3.99 -34.30 -23.68
C CYS A 44 5.42 -34.15 -23.16
N LEU A 45 5.62 -33.34 -22.10
CA LEU A 45 6.92 -33.15 -21.48
C LEU A 45 7.45 -34.43 -20.81
N LEU A 46 6.58 -35.25 -20.20
CA LEU A 46 6.97 -36.53 -19.61
C LEU A 46 7.43 -37.56 -20.64
N LEU A 47 6.88 -37.49 -21.85
CA LEU A 47 7.32 -38.31 -22.99
C LEU A 47 8.61 -37.78 -23.63
N GLY A 48 9.22 -36.72 -23.08
CA GLY A 48 10.43 -36.11 -23.62
C GLY A 48 10.19 -35.24 -24.86
N GLY A 49 8.93 -34.99 -25.23
CA GLY A 49 8.58 -34.09 -26.32
C GLY A 49 8.64 -32.63 -25.90
N GLU A 50 8.77 -31.74 -26.89
CA GLU A 50 8.64 -30.30 -26.69
C GLU A 50 7.17 -29.88 -26.87
N TRP A 51 6.68 -29.01 -25.98
CA TRP A 51 5.33 -28.47 -26.09
C TRP A 51 5.30 -27.26 -27.03
N PRO A 52 4.71 -27.36 -28.24
CA PRO A 52 4.84 -26.32 -29.27
C PRO A 52 4.11 -25.02 -28.95
N TYR A 53 3.19 -25.03 -27.99
CA TYR A 53 2.32 -23.90 -27.67
C TYR A 53 2.74 -23.13 -26.40
N GLU A 54 4.01 -23.21 -26.02
CA GLU A 54 4.53 -22.55 -24.82
C GLU A 54 4.32 -21.03 -24.84
N HIS A 55 4.40 -20.41 -26.02
CA HIS A 55 4.22 -18.96 -26.21
C HIS A 55 2.78 -18.46 -25.97
N VAL A 56 1.78 -19.34 -26.09
CA VAL A 56 0.36 -19.03 -25.88
C VAL A 56 -0.06 -19.29 -24.44
N TRP A 57 0.75 -20.03 -23.70
CA TRP A 57 0.39 -20.51 -22.38
C TRP A 57 0.45 -19.39 -21.33
N PRO A 58 -0.64 -19.08 -20.62
CA PRO A 58 -0.68 -18.01 -19.62
C PRO A 58 0.15 -18.31 -18.35
N GLY A 59 0.86 -19.44 -18.31
CA GLY A 59 1.56 -19.94 -17.13
C GLY A 59 2.99 -19.42 -16.95
N THR A 60 3.57 -18.69 -17.91
CA THR A 60 4.79 -17.90 -17.68
C THR A 60 4.45 -16.70 -16.81
N LYS A 61 4.22 -16.96 -15.52
CA LYS A 61 4.11 -15.92 -14.51
C LYS A 61 5.45 -15.17 -14.52
N LYS A 62 5.42 -13.93 -15.01
CA LYS A 62 6.54 -12.99 -14.79
C LYS A 62 6.83 -13.02 -13.28
N PRO A 63 8.11 -13.05 -12.86
CA PRO A 63 8.45 -13.04 -11.45
C PRO A 63 7.71 -11.88 -10.77
N VAL A 64 7.22 -12.12 -9.55
CA VAL A 64 6.54 -11.09 -8.75
C VAL A 64 7.38 -9.83 -8.81
N SER A 65 6.74 -8.76 -9.28
CA SER A 65 7.38 -7.51 -9.67
C SER A 65 8.48 -7.13 -8.69
N GLN A 66 9.70 -6.91 -9.17
CA GLN A 66 10.84 -6.36 -8.40
C GLN A 66 10.61 -4.88 -7.99
N LYS A 67 9.35 -4.46 -7.85
CA LYS A 67 8.99 -3.11 -7.45
C LYS A 67 9.36 -2.93 -5.99
N LYS A 68 9.94 -1.77 -5.68
CA LYS A 68 10.22 -1.36 -4.31
C LYS A 68 8.92 -1.41 -3.49
N PRO A 69 8.93 -1.99 -2.28
CA PRO A 69 7.76 -1.98 -1.41
C PRO A 69 7.38 -0.55 -1.03
N LYS A 70 6.09 -0.33 -0.78
CA LYS A 70 5.52 0.98 -0.43
C LYS A 70 6.11 1.59 0.86
N GLY A 71 6.61 0.76 1.77
CA GLY A 71 7.00 1.18 3.12
C GLY A 71 5.80 1.40 4.04
N HIS A 72 6.06 1.56 5.34
CA HIS A 72 5.03 1.86 6.33
C HIS A 72 4.74 3.37 6.41
N LYS A 73 3.53 3.74 6.84
CA LYS A 73 3.13 5.14 7.02
C LYS A 73 4.10 5.92 7.90
N TRP A 74 4.55 5.33 9.01
CA TRP A 74 5.47 5.98 9.94
C TRP A 74 6.86 6.25 9.34
N GLU A 75 7.30 5.45 8.35
CA GLU A 75 8.56 5.67 7.65
C GLU A 75 8.45 6.87 6.72
N ALA A 76 7.33 6.98 6.00
CA ALA A 76 7.03 8.12 5.15
C ALA A 76 6.95 9.43 5.96
N GLU A 77 6.31 9.39 7.13
CA GLU A 77 6.09 10.57 7.98
C GLU A 77 7.27 10.91 8.90
N LYS A 78 8.31 10.07 8.96
CA LYS A 78 9.42 10.21 9.92
C LYS A 78 10.12 11.57 9.79
N VAL A 79 10.37 12.00 8.56
CA VAL A 79 11.08 13.26 8.26
C VAL A 79 10.24 14.46 8.69
N GLU A 80 8.95 14.46 8.40
CA GLU A 80 8.03 15.54 8.81
C GLU A 80 7.91 15.60 10.33
N ARG A 81 7.83 14.44 11.00
CA ARG A 81 7.79 14.35 12.45
C ARG A 81 9.05 14.93 13.08
N GLN A 82 10.23 14.64 12.54
CA GLN A 82 11.50 15.19 13.03
C GLN A 82 11.54 16.73 12.91
N LYS A 83 11.14 17.28 11.76
CA LYS A 83 11.05 18.74 11.57
C LYS A 83 10.13 19.42 12.58
N LYS A 84 8.94 18.85 12.81
CA LYS A 84 7.99 19.35 13.82
C LYS A 84 8.57 19.30 15.23
N ILE A 85 9.36 18.27 15.55
CA ILE A 85 10.03 18.19 16.86
C ILE A 85 11.06 19.31 16.99
N GLU A 86 11.90 19.54 15.98
CA GLU A 86 12.90 20.60 15.98
C GLU A 86 12.27 22.01 16.13
N GLU A 87 11.18 22.28 15.42
CA GLU A 87 10.43 23.54 15.54
C GLU A 87 9.87 23.74 16.95
N ASN A 88 9.29 22.68 17.53
CA ASN A 88 8.77 22.72 18.91
C ASN A 88 9.90 22.94 19.93
N MET A 89 11.07 22.32 19.73
CA MET A 89 12.21 22.50 20.63
C MET A 89 12.75 23.94 20.58
N LYS A 90 12.78 24.57 19.40
CA LYS A 90 13.12 26.00 19.27
C LYS A 90 12.15 26.90 20.03
N GLN A 91 10.86 26.57 20.05
CA GLN A 91 9.84 27.34 20.78
C GLN A 91 9.77 27.02 22.28
N MET A 92 10.46 25.97 22.74
CA MET A 92 10.40 25.49 24.12
C MET A 92 10.70 26.58 25.18
N PRO A 93 11.75 27.42 25.04
CA PRO A 93 12.07 28.43 26.05
C PRO A 93 10.95 29.44 26.25
N LYS A 94 10.31 29.87 25.15
CA LYS A 94 9.17 30.79 25.20
C LYS A 94 7.97 30.16 25.91
N ARG A 95 7.64 28.90 25.57
CA ARG A 95 6.55 28.16 26.22
C ARG A 95 6.80 27.97 27.72
N ILE A 96 8.05 27.71 28.13
CA ILE A 96 8.43 27.61 29.54
C ILE A 96 8.24 28.96 30.25
N ALA A 97 8.65 30.07 29.64
CA ALA A 97 8.46 31.40 30.22
C ALA A 97 6.97 31.73 30.40
N GLU A 98 6.16 31.54 29.35
CA GLU A 98 4.71 31.73 29.39
C GLU A 98 4.04 30.87 30.47
N TYR A 99 4.45 29.60 30.59
CA TYR A 99 3.94 28.71 31.62
C TYR A 99 4.29 29.18 33.04
N LYS A 100 5.54 29.57 33.27
CA LYS A 100 5.98 30.12 34.56
C LYS A 100 5.23 31.40 34.93
N GLU A 101 5.00 32.29 33.97
CA GLU A 101 4.18 33.49 34.18
C GLU A 101 2.73 33.14 34.53
N SER A 102 2.15 32.12 33.88
CA SER A 102 0.79 31.67 34.18
C SER A 102 0.64 31.13 35.61
N LEU A 103 1.67 30.46 36.16
CA LEU A 103 1.67 29.99 37.54
C LEU A 103 1.70 31.14 38.53
N LYS A 104 2.51 32.17 38.27
CA LYS A 104 2.56 33.38 39.11
C LYS A 104 1.19 34.05 39.20
N LEU A 105 0.43 34.08 38.10
CA LEU A 105 -0.92 34.65 38.06
C LEU A 105 -1.96 33.83 38.82
N LYS A 106 -1.77 32.51 38.96
CA LYS A 106 -2.67 31.66 39.76
C LYS A 106 -2.48 31.85 41.26
N ASN A 107 -1.26 32.14 41.70
CA ASN A 107 -0.91 32.34 43.12
C ASN A 107 -1.15 33.77 43.62
N VAL A 108 -2.05 34.51 42.97
CA VAL A 108 -2.36 35.91 43.30
C VAL A 108 -3.36 35.98 44.45
N SER A 109 -3.25 37.01 45.28
CA SER A 109 -4.22 37.26 46.37
C SER A 109 -5.65 37.28 45.84
N LEU A 110 -6.57 36.67 46.58
CA LEU A 110 -7.99 36.59 46.23
C LEU A 110 -8.61 37.99 46.04
N LEU A 111 -8.13 38.98 46.79
CA LEU A 111 -8.52 40.38 46.63
C LEU A 111 -8.08 40.95 45.27
N ASP A 112 -6.86 40.66 44.83
CA ASP A 112 -6.33 41.12 43.56
C ASP A 112 -7.00 40.43 42.36
N GLN A 113 -7.43 39.17 42.51
CA GLN A 113 -8.20 38.45 41.49
C GLN A 113 -9.59 39.06 41.26
N LEU A 114 -10.23 39.57 42.32
CA LEU A 114 -11.57 40.15 42.26
C LEU A 114 -11.56 41.62 41.82
N THR A 115 -10.49 42.36 42.13
CA THR A 115 -10.44 43.82 41.95
C THR A 115 -9.69 44.27 40.70
N LEU A 116 -8.74 43.47 40.20
CA LEU A 116 -7.87 43.87 39.08
C LEU A 116 -8.14 43.02 37.84
N MET A 117 -8.03 43.66 36.66
CA MET A 117 -8.07 42.94 35.40
C MET A 117 -6.81 42.07 35.22
N PRO A 118 -6.87 40.93 34.50
CA PRO A 118 -5.70 40.05 34.32
C PRO A 118 -4.45 40.75 33.76
N LYS A 119 -4.62 41.81 32.96
CA LYS A 119 -3.52 42.64 32.46
C LYS A 119 -2.89 43.52 33.55
N GLN A 120 -3.69 44.05 34.47
CA GLN A 120 -3.23 44.85 35.63
C GLN A 120 -2.53 43.96 36.65
N ILE A 121 -3.05 42.75 36.91
CA ILE A 121 -2.39 41.74 37.74
C ILE A 121 -1.01 41.41 37.17
N ARG A 122 -0.91 41.15 35.85
CA ARG A 122 0.39 40.94 35.19
C ARG A 122 1.33 42.12 35.41
N GLN A 123 0.89 43.36 35.24
CA GLN A 123 1.74 44.54 35.45
C GLN A 123 2.21 44.68 36.91
N LYS A 124 1.33 44.45 37.89
CA LYS A 124 1.65 44.53 39.33
C LYS A 124 2.70 43.51 39.77
N TYR A 125 2.64 42.30 39.22
CA TYR A 125 3.54 41.19 39.56
C TYR A 125 4.73 41.02 38.58
N ARG A 126 4.83 41.87 37.56
CA ARG A 126 5.96 41.89 36.61
C ARG A 126 7.13 42.64 37.24
N GLY A 127 8.13 41.90 37.72
CA GLY A 127 9.37 42.46 38.29
C GLY A 127 9.56 42.22 39.80
N LYS A 128 8.65 41.47 40.44
CA LYS A 128 8.87 40.87 41.77
C LYS A 128 9.22 39.38 41.66
#